data_AF-A0A3A5A3B4-F1
#
_entry.id   AF-A0A3A5A3B4-F1
#
_cell.length_a   1.000
_cell.length_b   1.000
_cell.length_c   1.000
_cell.angle_alpha   90.00
_cell.angle_beta   90.00
_cell.angle_gamma   90.00
#
_symmetry.space_group_name_H-M   'P 1'
#
loop_
_entity.id
_entity.type
_entity.pdbx_description
1 polymer ?
#
loop_
_entity_poly.entity_id
_entity_poly.type
_entity_poly.pdbx_seq_one_letter_code
_entity_poly.pdbx_strand_id
1 'polypeptide(L)'
;MIVKCLACRQEMVLNDAKFQNYQGPVKCFGCGAKMNLRSVRGVVGSVDQLGGAGDLLQKASGWRSFKKVRPPFGVPRRFSG
;
A
#
# COMPACT_ATOMS: atom_id res chain seq x y z
N MET A 1 -3.91 0.53 19.18
CA MET A 1 -2.74 -0.29 18.84
C MET A 1 -1.84 0.49 17.88
N ILE A 2 -0.52 0.49 18.05
CA ILE A 2 0.41 1.22 17.17
C ILE A 2 1.30 0.21 16.47
N VAL A 3 1.44 0.34 15.15
CA VAL A 3 2.24 -0.55 14.30
C VAL A 3 3.19 0.28 13.45
N LYS A 4 4.45 -0.12 13.37
CA LYS A 4 5.42 0.54 12.49
C LYS A 4 5.35 -0.05 11.10
N CYS A 5 5.29 0.82 10.09
CA CYS A 5 5.37 0.39 8.71
C CYS A 5 6.76 -0.18 8.41
N LEU A 6 6.84 -1.40 7.89
CA LEU A 6 8.11 -2.01 7.53
C LEU A 6 8.80 -1.31 6.35
N ALA A 7 8.05 -0.58 5.51
CA ALA A 7 8.59 0.14 4.35
C ALA A 7 9.16 1.52 4.72
N CYS A 8 8.35 2.40 5.32
CA CYS A 8 8.74 3.79 5.59
C CYS A 8 9.00 4.10 7.06
N ARG A 9 8.91 3.10 7.96
CA ARG A 9 9.07 3.22 9.42
C ARG A 9 8.07 4.15 10.11
N GLN A 10 7.07 4.64 9.39
CA GLN A 10 6.03 5.50 9.95
C GLN A 10 5.10 4.72 10.88
N GLU A 11 4.71 5.35 11.98
CA GLU A 11 3.78 4.79 12.96
C GLU A 11 2.34 4.88 12.44
N MET A 12 1.65 3.76 12.49
CA MET A 12 0.26 3.60 12.10
C MET A 12 -0.57 3.32 13.33
N VAL A 13 -1.49 4.22 13.63
CA VAL A 13 -2.41 4.10 14.76
C VAL A 13 -3.65 3.32 14.30
N LEU A 14 -3.79 2.10 14.82
CA LEU A 14 -4.92 1.20 14.60
C LEU A 14 -5.71 1.11 15.90
N ASN A 15 -6.59 2.08 16.15
CA ASN A 15 -7.37 2.16 17.40
C ASN A 15 -8.81 1.62 17.28
N ASP A 16 -9.24 1.23 16.08
CA ASP A 16 -10.57 0.62 15.92
C ASP A 16 -10.66 -0.74 16.63
N ALA A 17 -11.82 -1.02 17.23
CA ALA A 17 -12.13 -2.32 17.86
C ALA A 17 -11.99 -3.49 16.87
N LYS A 18 -12.20 -3.25 15.56
CA LYS A 18 -12.01 -4.25 14.50
C LYS A 18 -10.58 -4.80 14.44
N PHE A 19 -9.59 -4.05 14.93
CA PHE A 19 -8.18 -4.46 14.96
C PHE A 19 -7.80 -5.21 16.24
N GLN A 20 -8.74 -5.51 17.14
CA GLN A 20 -8.41 -6.31 18.32
C GLN A 20 -8.12 -7.77 17.96
N ASN A 21 -8.86 -8.37 17.04
CA ASN A 21 -8.65 -9.74 16.56
C ASN A 21 -8.65 -9.74 15.03
N TYR A 22 -7.69 -9.03 14.44
CA TYR A 22 -7.62 -8.85 13.00
C TYR A 22 -6.51 -9.68 12.40
N GLN A 23 -6.81 -10.33 11.28
CA GLN A 23 -5.82 -11.00 10.45
C GLN A 23 -6.05 -10.59 9.00
N GLY A 24 -5.10 -9.88 8.41
CA GLY A 24 -5.22 -9.49 7.01
C GLY A 24 -4.36 -8.30 6.59
N PRO A 25 -4.56 -7.84 5.35
CA PRO A 25 -3.77 -6.76 4.77
C PRO A 25 -4.21 -5.38 5.30
N VAL A 26 -3.25 -4.64 5.85
CA VAL A 26 -3.35 -3.21 6.17
C VAL A 26 -2.50 -2.40 5.19
N LYS A 27 -2.96 -1.19 4.86
CA LYS A 27 -2.24 -0.26 3.97
C LYS A 27 -1.64 0.88 4.80
N CYS A 28 -0.37 1.19 4.60
CA CYS A 28 0.27 2.36 5.18
C CYS A 28 -0.27 3.64 4.53
N PHE A 29 -0.73 4.58 5.34
CA PHE A 29 -1.20 5.90 4.86
C PHE A 29 -0.05 6.80 4.38
N GLY A 30 1.19 6.56 4.84
CA GLY A 30 2.36 7.36 4.46
C GLY A 30 2.96 6.97 3.10
N CYS A 31 3.29 5.69 2.90
CA CYS A 31 3.95 5.22 1.67
C CYS A 31 3.06 4.35 0.76
N GLY A 32 1.84 4.03 1.19
CA GLY A 32 0.94 3.16 0.41
C GLY A 32 1.28 1.67 0.45
N ALA A 33 2.38 1.26 1.10
CA ALA A 33 2.78 -0.14 1.22
C ALA A 33 1.69 -0.97 1.92
N LYS A 34 1.52 -2.22 1.46
CA LYS A 34 0.62 -3.19 2.10
C LYS A 34 1.42 -4.11 3.01
N MET A 35 0.86 -4.41 4.17
CA MET A 35 1.45 -5.30 5.17
C MET A 35 0.35 -6.22 5.69
N ASN A 36 0.65 -7.49 5.86
CA ASN A 36 -0.21 -8.39 6.60
C ASN A 36 0.00 -8.15 8.09
N LEU A 37 -1.09 -7.91 8.79
CA LEU A 37 -1.10 -7.75 10.23
C LEU A 37 -1.92 -8.87 10.85
N ARG A 38 -1.36 -9.46 11.92
CA ARG A 38 -2.09 -10.36 12.82
C ARG A 38 -2.09 -9.76 14.22
N SER A 39 -3.27 -9.51 14.76
CA SER A 39 -3.48 -9.06 16.12
C SER A 39 -4.43 -9.98 16.87
N VAL A 40 -4.20 -10.12 18.18
CA VAL A 40 -5.03 -10.90 19.09
C VAL A 40 -5.21 -10.07 20.36
N ARG A 41 -6.46 -9.86 20.79
CA ARG A 41 -6.83 -9.03 21.96
C ARG A 41 -6.16 -7.65 21.97
N GLY A 42 -6.00 -7.03 20.79
CA GLY A 42 -5.39 -5.69 20.65
C GLY A 42 -3.86 -5.66 20.72
N VAL A 43 -3.21 -6.81 20.79
CA VAL A 43 -1.75 -6.97 20.74
C VAL A 43 -1.35 -7.45 19.36
N VAL A 44 -0.30 -6.85 18.80
CA VAL A 44 0.27 -7.26 17.50
C VAL A 44 1.06 -8.55 17.71
N GLY A 45 0.66 -9.62 17.03
CA GLY A 45 1.36 -10.91 17.05
C GLY A 45 2.41 -11.01 15.95
N SER A 46 2.06 -10.67 14.71
CA SER A 46 2.99 -10.67 13.58
C SER A 46 2.67 -9.56 12.57
N VAL A 47 3.71 -9.08 11.90
CA VAL A 47 3.62 -8.10 10.82
C VAL A 47 4.53 -8.56 9.69
N ASP A 48 3.94 -8.83 8.54
CA ASP A 48 4.63 -9.33 7.36
C ASP A 48 4.44 -8.33 6.22
N GLN A 49 5.51 -7.98 5.52
CA GLN A 49 5.38 -7.10 4.37
C GLN A 49 4.78 -7.89 3.20
N LEU A 50 3.59 -7.50 2.76
CA LEU A 50 2.99 -8.05 1.56
C LEU A 50 3.68 -7.39 0.37
N GLY A 51 4.54 -8.15 -0.32
CA GLY A 51 5.29 -7.71 -1.49
C GLY A 51 4.41 -7.01 -2.52
N GLY A 52 4.34 -5.69 -2.43
CA GLY A 52 3.81 -4.80 -3.44
C GLY A 52 4.98 -4.25 -4.23
N ALA A 53 5.46 -5.03 -5.21
CA ALA A 53 6.41 -4.60 -6.23
C ALA A 53 5.74 -3.58 -7.18
N GLY A 54 5.32 -2.42 -6.66
CA GLY A 54 4.60 -1.43 -7.44
C GLY A 54 4.65 0.01 -6.93
N ASP A 55 5.32 0.29 -5.81
CA ASP A 55 5.64 1.67 -5.40
C ASP A 55 7.01 1.68 -4.71
N LEU A 56 8.01 1.30 -5.49
CA LEU A 56 9.40 1.68 -5.24
C LEU A 56 9.43 3.20 -5.11
N LEU A 57 9.76 3.67 -3.91
CA LEU A 57 10.81 4.67 -3.69
C LEU A 57 11.25 5.42 -4.96
N GLN A 58 10.43 6.32 -5.49
CA GLN A 58 10.89 7.36 -6.43
C GLN A 58 11.37 8.55 -5.61
N LYS A 59 12.40 8.29 -4.79
CA LYS A 59 13.19 9.33 -4.14
C LYS A 59 14.65 8.90 -4.09
N ALA A 60 15.18 8.57 -5.27
CA ALA A 60 16.59 8.61 -5.56
C ALA A 60 16.74 9.12 -7.00
N SER A 61 17.27 10.33 -7.10
CA SER A 61 17.66 11.04 -8.32
C SER A 61 18.19 10.15 -9.44
N GLY A 62 17.57 10.23 -10.63
CA GLY A 62 18.20 9.83 -11.88
C GLY A 62 17.56 8.64 -12.60
N TRP A 63 16.26 8.67 -12.92
CA TRP A 63 15.65 7.70 -13.84
C TRP A 63 15.09 8.43 -15.08
N ARG A 64 15.91 8.44 -16.14
CA ARG A 64 15.39 8.48 -17.51
C ARG A 64 14.67 7.16 -17.76
N SER A 65 13.56 7.23 -18.51
CA SER A 65 12.91 6.09 -19.19
C SER A 65 12.14 5.12 -18.26
N PHE A 66 10.86 4.78 -18.44
CA PHE A 66 9.97 4.84 -19.59
C PHE A 66 8.52 5.12 -19.15
N LYS A 67 7.79 5.74 -20.07
CA LYS A 67 6.38 6.14 -20.05
C LYS A 67 5.43 5.04 -19.56
N LYS A 68 4.51 5.39 -18.66
CA LYS A 68 3.11 4.92 -18.69
C LYS A 68 2.19 6.09 -18.38
N VAL A 69 1.97 6.90 -19.41
CA VAL A 69 0.87 7.87 -19.46
C VAL A 69 -0.43 7.05 -19.39
N ARG A 70 -1.21 7.24 -18.32
CA ARG A 70 -2.60 6.75 -18.32
C ARG A 70 -3.40 7.65 -19.27
N PRO A 71 -4.12 7.11 -20.27
CA PRO A 71 -4.99 7.92 -21.11
C PRO A 71 -6.16 8.44 -20.27
N PRO A 72 -6.50 9.74 -20.33
CA PRO A 72 -7.71 10.26 -19.71
C PRO A 72 -8.88 9.99 -20.67
N PHE A 73 -9.82 9.16 -20.21
CA PHE A 73 -11.20 9.08 -20.72
C PHE A 73 -11.45 8.54 -22.15
N GLY A 74 -12.65 7.95 -22.30
CA GLY A 74 -13.14 7.21 -23.47
C GLY A 74 -13.09 7.99 -24.79
N VAL A 75 -13.30 7.39 -25.96
CA VAL A 75 -14.44 6.55 -26.37
C VAL A 75 -14.01 5.80 -27.66
N PRO A 76 -14.44 4.55 -27.94
CA PRO A 76 -14.21 3.96 -29.25
C PRO A 76 -15.23 4.52 -30.26
N ARG A 77 -14.78 5.28 -31.27
CA ARG A 77 -15.54 5.41 -32.53
C ARG A 77 -14.87 4.56 -33.61
N ARG A 78 -15.42 3.34 -33.77
CA ARG A 78 -15.61 2.65 -35.06
C ARG A 78 -16.43 3.58 -35.98
N PHE A 79 -16.32 3.65 -37.30
CA PHE A 79 -15.74 2.80 -38.34
C PHE A 79 -15.49 3.69 -39.58
N SER A 80 -14.56 3.29 -40.44
CA SER A 80 -14.29 3.87 -41.77
C SER A 80 -15.44 3.62 -42.76
N GLY A 81 -15.57 4.49 -43.77
CA GLY A 81 -16.44 4.32 -44.93
C GLY A 81 -16.73 5.63 -45.62
#